data_AF-A0A2E1EPG8-F1
#
_entry.id   AF-A0A2E1EPG8-F1
#
_cell.length_a   1.000
_cell.length_b   1.000
_cell.length_c   1.000
_cell.angle_alpha   90.00
_cell.angle_beta   90.00
_cell.angle_gamma   90.00
#
_symmetry.space_group_name_H-M   'P 1'
#
loop_
_entity.id
_entity.type
_entity.pdbx_description
1 polymer ?
#
loop_
_entity_poly.entity_id
_entity_poly.type
_entity_poly.pdbx_seq_one_letter_code
_entity_poly.pdbx_strand_id
1 'polypeptide(L)'
;MRINIAFILLFTYCINVFSQDQSVSFIAEVSKKTLGINENVRVDFKMNQDGDNFISPSFEGFRVVGGPNQSVSNMWVNGKRTFSKIYSYYLSPLKTGSLSIGQATIEIDNQIYKTIPVKVKVSESITIKKDPNDASYVANENLHLVAEVSNNKPYLNQGFSVVYKLYFSPQINVTNVGEIDSPEYNDFWSHNIKIPRLQIERGTYKGESYNYVIWKKIVLYPQKSGILNILPLTLDVSVDVPTNKRDFFGNRIYTQVPKTVTAGKREINVLNLPKNAPENFNGAVGDFKIELSTTKNELNASESLQAILKVSGSGNIKLFSIPSLITPNSIEKYDPEYNENVKTNIKGMFGNISDTYTLVPQFKGKYPISPVEFVFFDPNIKKYKSIFSNEIIIDVLEGPSSYSSDNSKQVLSNSSINNISLMKSQFKFIKTKPNLISSKPYNFIYSTLFYLLIIIPIIMIVLVVVFFKSKKSSDSDIKGYKSRRANKLAKKYLSDAKRSLGKKEVFYVALEKALHNFLKSKLSIETSDYSKEKIQSLLLNKKIKNESVKLFIILIENCEYARYTPATNVGINNDYENAVNVIAEIDKQI
;
A
#
# COMPACT_ATOMS: atom_id res chain seq x y z
N MET A 1 27.02 -49.71 -76.59
CA MET A 1 26.21 -48.49 -76.32
C MET A 1 24.85 -48.79 -75.66
N ARG A 2 24.78 -49.71 -74.68
CA ARG A 2 23.53 -50.03 -73.94
C ARG A 2 23.66 -49.90 -72.41
N ILE A 3 24.88 -49.85 -71.88
CA ILE A 3 25.16 -49.74 -70.44
C ILE A 3 25.12 -48.30 -69.91
N ASN A 4 25.36 -47.28 -70.76
CA ASN A 4 25.35 -45.87 -70.32
C ASN A 4 23.93 -45.30 -70.13
N ILE A 5 22.91 -45.86 -70.81
CA ILE A 5 21.52 -45.35 -70.73
C ILE A 5 20.84 -45.84 -69.44
N ALA A 6 21.13 -47.07 -69.00
CA ALA A 6 20.59 -47.60 -67.74
C ALA A 6 21.14 -46.86 -66.51
N PHE A 7 22.41 -46.44 -66.54
CA PHE A 7 23.01 -45.68 -65.44
C PHE A 7 22.46 -44.25 -65.35
N ILE A 8 22.15 -43.61 -66.48
CA ILE A 8 21.54 -42.28 -66.52
C ILE A 8 20.07 -42.32 -66.08
N LEU A 9 19.32 -43.39 -66.39
CA LEU A 9 17.96 -43.61 -65.91
C LEU A 9 17.90 -43.94 -64.40
N LEU A 10 18.89 -44.68 -63.88
CA LEU A 10 18.99 -44.95 -62.44
C LEU A 10 19.35 -43.66 -61.66
N PHE A 11 20.24 -42.83 -62.21
CA PHE A 11 20.65 -41.57 -61.58
C PHE A 11 19.51 -40.53 -61.60
N THR A 12 18.70 -40.48 -62.66
CA THR A 12 17.51 -39.60 -62.72
C THR A 12 16.34 -40.10 -61.85
N TYR A 13 16.23 -41.41 -61.59
CA TYR A 13 15.27 -41.94 -60.61
C TYR A 13 15.70 -41.64 -59.16
N CYS A 14 17.00 -41.70 -58.85
CA CYS A 14 17.50 -41.39 -57.50
C CYS A 14 17.40 -39.89 -57.13
N ILE A 15 17.42 -38.97 -58.10
CA ILE A 15 17.29 -37.53 -57.83
C ILE A 15 15.83 -37.14 -57.48
N ASN A 16 14.83 -37.92 -57.92
CA ASN A 16 13.41 -37.64 -57.63
C ASN A 16 12.92 -38.17 -56.27
N VAL A 17 13.76 -38.88 -55.51
CA VAL A 17 13.37 -39.43 -54.19
C VAL A 17 13.68 -38.45 -53.03
N PHE A 18 14.41 -37.36 -53.27
CA PHE A 18 14.83 -36.41 -52.21
C PHE A 18 14.05 -35.09 -52.14
N SER A 19 13.01 -34.88 -52.94
CA SER A 19 12.13 -33.70 -52.81
C SER A 19 10.79 -34.07 -52.17
N GLN A 20 10.81 -34.26 -50.85
CA GLN A 20 9.62 -34.08 -50.01
C GLN A 20 9.87 -32.94 -49.02
N ASP A 21 10.05 -31.72 -49.51
CA ASP A 21 9.89 -30.54 -48.67
C ASP A 21 8.39 -30.43 -48.32
N GLN A 22 8.04 -30.87 -47.11
CA GLN A 22 6.84 -30.34 -46.48
C GLN A 22 7.08 -28.86 -46.26
N SER A 23 6.49 -28.03 -47.13
CA SER A 23 6.51 -26.57 -46.99
C SER A 23 6.21 -26.17 -45.54
N VAL A 24 7.04 -25.30 -44.97
CA VAL A 24 6.86 -24.80 -43.61
C VAL A 24 5.51 -24.10 -43.50
N SER A 25 4.66 -24.57 -42.59
CA SER A 25 3.34 -23.99 -42.32
C SER A 25 3.38 -23.30 -40.98
N PHE A 26 3.11 -21.99 -40.94
CA PHE A 26 2.94 -21.23 -39.72
C PHE A 26 1.63 -20.45 -39.78
N ILE A 27 0.63 -20.89 -39.01
CA ILE A 27 -0.76 -20.41 -39.12
C ILE A 27 -1.28 -20.00 -37.74
N ALA A 28 -2.09 -18.94 -37.70
CA ALA A 28 -2.88 -18.54 -36.54
C ALA A 28 -4.30 -19.08 -36.69
N GLU A 29 -4.72 -19.94 -35.76
CA GLU A 29 -6.07 -20.48 -35.67
C GLU A 29 -6.79 -19.93 -34.44
N VAL A 30 -8.05 -19.56 -34.59
CA VAL A 30 -8.89 -19.09 -33.49
C VAL A 30 -9.97 -20.12 -33.19
N SER A 31 -10.25 -20.36 -31.91
CA SER A 31 -11.27 -21.34 -31.52
C SER A 31 -12.68 -20.95 -31.99
N LYS A 32 -12.96 -19.64 -32.11
CA LYS A 32 -14.23 -19.09 -32.60
C LYS A 32 -13.98 -17.79 -33.38
N LYS A 33 -14.67 -17.60 -34.51
CA LYS A 33 -14.62 -16.34 -35.30
C LYS A 33 -15.60 -15.27 -34.80
N THR A 34 -16.56 -15.68 -33.99
CA THR A 34 -17.60 -14.83 -33.37
C THR A 34 -17.68 -15.15 -31.88
N LEU A 35 -17.66 -14.14 -31.02
CA LEU A 35 -17.82 -14.30 -29.56
C LEU A 35 -18.55 -13.12 -28.92
N GLY A 36 -19.12 -13.31 -27.74
CA GLY A 36 -19.63 -12.22 -26.91
C GLY A 36 -18.51 -11.49 -26.17
N ILE A 37 -18.76 -10.24 -25.74
CA ILE A 37 -17.81 -9.45 -24.93
C ILE A 37 -17.40 -10.13 -23.60
N ASN A 38 -18.22 -11.07 -23.12
CA ASN A 38 -18.05 -11.83 -21.88
C ASN A 38 -17.39 -13.22 -22.08
N GLU A 39 -16.99 -13.58 -23.29
CA GLU A 39 -16.32 -14.85 -23.60
C GLU A 39 -14.81 -14.64 -23.84
N ASN A 40 -14.03 -15.71 -23.68
CA ASN A 40 -12.63 -15.74 -24.08
C ASN A 40 -12.48 -16.50 -25.41
N VAL A 41 -11.58 -16.04 -26.27
CA VAL A 41 -11.16 -16.75 -27.48
C VAL A 41 -9.76 -17.32 -27.29
N ARG A 42 -9.56 -18.57 -27.69
CA ARG A 42 -8.23 -19.19 -27.73
C ARG A 42 -7.63 -18.96 -29.12
N VAL A 43 -6.40 -18.49 -29.15
CA VAL A 43 -5.62 -18.31 -30.38
C VAL A 43 -4.41 -19.21 -30.33
N ASP A 44 -4.29 -20.08 -31.34
CA ASP A 44 -3.24 -21.07 -31.49
C ASP A 44 -2.34 -20.69 -32.67
N PHE A 45 -1.06 -20.45 -32.39
CA PHE A 45 -0.03 -20.28 -33.41
C PHE A 45 0.65 -21.62 -33.64
N LYS A 46 0.27 -22.29 -34.73
CA LYS A 46 0.67 -23.66 -35.05
C LYS A 46 1.73 -23.68 -36.14
N MET A 47 2.79 -24.45 -35.90
CA MET A 47 3.86 -24.73 -36.84
C MET A 47 4.10 -26.23 -37.01
N ASN A 48 4.46 -26.65 -38.23
CA ASN A 48 4.72 -28.05 -38.58
C ASN A 48 6.21 -28.43 -38.52
N GLN A 49 7.09 -27.49 -38.22
CA GLN A 49 8.52 -27.69 -38.01
C GLN A 49 8.97 -26.97 -36.74
N ASP A 50 10.10 -27.38 -36.17
CA ASP A 50 10.62 -26.73 -34.97
C ASP A 50 11.25 -25.39 -35.32
N GLY A 51 11.18 -24.44 -34.39
CA GLY A 51 11.62 -23.07 -34.60
C GLY A 51 11.86 -22.35 -33.29
N ASP A 52 12.69 -21.31 -33.38
CA ASP A 52 13.16 -20.49 -32.27
C ASP A 52 12.68 -19.04 -32.41
N ASN A 53 12.90 -18.24 -31.36
CA ASN A 53 12.61 -16.80 -31.36
C ASN A 53 11.15 -16.45 -31.70
N PHE A 54 10.18 -17.20 -31.15
CA PHE A 54 8.76 -16.86 -31.30
C PHE A 54 8.45 -15.49 -30.67
N ILE A 55 7.87 -14.59 -31.48
CA ILE A 55 7.38 -13.28 -31.04
C ILE A 55 5.87 -13.26 -31.23
N SER A 56 5.15 -13.12 -30.12
CA SER A 56 3.69 -12.99 -30.11
C SER A 56 3.23 -11.68 -30.77
N PRO A 57 2.04 -11.65 -31.40
CA PRO A 57 1.51 -10.42 -31.97
C PRO A 57 1.11 -9.41 -30.89
N SER A 58 0.90 -8.16 -31.28
CA SER A 58 0.16 -7.23 -30.44
C SER A 58 -1.31 -7.68 -30.34
N PHE A 59 -1.78 -7.82 -29.10
CA PHE A 59 -3.18 -8.18 -28.80
C PHE A 59 -4.01 -6.91 -28.58
N GLU A 60 -3.91 -5.92 -29.47
CA GLU A 60 -4.66 -4.67 -29.33
C GLU A 60 -6.17 -4.90 -29.33
N GLY A 61 -6.86 -4.33 -28.35
CA GLY A 61 -8.29 -4.55 -28.14
C GLY A 61 -8.64 -5.84 -27.39
N PHE A 62 -7.64 -6.65 -27.02
CA PHE A 62 -7.81 -7.83 -26.18
C PHE A 62 -6.96 -7.73 -24.91
N ARG A 63 -7.48 -8.28 -23.82
CA ARG A 63 -6.72 -8.59 -22.61
C ARG A 63 -6.22 -10.02 -22.71
N VAL A 64 -4.93 -10.25 -22.53
CA VAL A 64 -4.38 -11.60 -22.42
C VAL A 64 -4.73 -12.15 -21.04
N VAL A 65 -5.58 -13.17 -21.00
CA VAL A 65 -6.08 -13.81 -19.76
C VAL A 65 -5.23 -15.03 -19.39
N GLY A 66 -4.50 -15.61 -20.35
CA GLY A 66 -3.59 -16.72 -20.08
C GLY A 66 -2.72 -17.11 -21.28
N GLY A 67 -1.59 -17.74 -21.01
CA GLY A 67 -0.57 -18.15 -21.99
C GLY A 67 0.73 -17.32 -21.91
N PRO A 68 1.74 -17.61 -22.76
CA PRO A 68 1.76 -18.66 -23.77
C PRO A 68 1.80 -20.07 -23.17
N ASN A 69 0.82 -20.90 -23.49
CA ASN A 69 0.90 -22.33 -23.26
C ASN A 69 1.55 -22.98 -24.48
N GLN A 70 2.57 -23.81 -24.25
CA GLN A 70 3.30 -24.47 -25.32
C GLN A 70 2.96 -25.95 -25.37
N SER A 71 2.71 -26.46 -26.57
CA SER A 71 2.47 -27.88 -26.83
C SER A 71 3.33 -28.33 -27.99
N VAL A 72 4.08 -29.42 -27.81
CA VAL A 72 4.86 -30.07 -28.87
C VAL A 72 4.33 -31.49 -29.04
N SER A 73 4.01 -31.86 -30.27
CA SER A 73 3.60 -33.20 -30.65
C SER A 73 4.49 -33.67 -31.79
N ASN A 74 5.09 -34.85 -31.63
CA ASN A 74 5.91 -35.51 -32.64
C ASN A 74 5.40 -36.94 -32.78
N MET A 75 4.86 -37.29 -33.94
CA MET A 75 4.28 -38.60 -34.19
C MET A 75 4.93 -39.23 -35.41
N TRP A 76 5.22 -40.53 -35.33
CA TRP A 76 5.75 -41.32 -36.44
C TRP A 76 4.68 -42.34 -36.85
N VAL A 77 4.10 -42.18 -38.04
CA VAL A 77 3.09 -43.10 -38.58
C VAL A 77 3.49 -43.50 -39.99
N ASN A 78 3.58 -44.81 -40.26
CA ASN A 78 3.91 -45.38 -41.58
C ASN A 78 5.17 -44.75 -42.22
N GLY A 79 6.23 -44.57 -41.43
CA GLY A 79 7.50 -44.00 -41.90
C GLY A 79 7.52 -42.49 -42.11
N LYS A 80 6.37 -41.79 -42.02
CA LYS A 80 6.29 -40.33 -42.15
C LYS A 80 6.27 -39.66 -40.77
N ARG A 81 7.24 -38.78 -40.53
CA ARG A 81 7.28 -37.93 -39.33
C ARG A 81 6.26 -36.80 -39.46
N THR A 82 5.38 -36.65 -38.48
CA THR A 82 4.45 -35.51 -38.37
C THR A 82 4.80 -34.74 -37.10
N PHE A 83 5.25 -33.50 -37.26
CA PHE A 83 5.59 -32.61 -36.15
C PHE A 83 4.57 -31.47 -36.06
N SER A 84 4.24 -31.05 -34.83
CA SER A 84 3.36 -29.91 -34.56
C SER A 84 3.78 -29.23 -33.25
N LYS A 85 4.15 -27.96 -33.33
CA LYS A 85 4.41 -27.09 -32.16
C LYS A 85 3.37 -25.97 -32.14
N ILE A 86 2.78 -25.72 -30.97
CA ILE A 86 1.65 -24.79 -30.82
C ILE A 86 1.93 -23.86 -29.64
N TYR A 87 1.80 -22.55 -29.87
CA TYR A 87 1.71 -21.52 -28.83
C TYR A 87 0.25 -21.07 -28.70
N SER A 88 -0.34 -21.28 -27.52
CA SER A 88 -1.73 -20.96 -27.25
C SER A 88 -1.87 -19.79 -26.28
N TYR A 89 -2.72 -18.83 -26.65
CA TYR A 89 -3.12 -17.69 -25.81
C TYR A 89 -4.63 -17.67 -25.62
N TYR A 90 -5.06 -17.27 -24.42
CA TYR A 90 -6.46 -16.98 -24.11
C TYR A 90 -6.66 -15.48 -24.04
N LEU A 91 -7.53 -14.96 -24.90
CA LEU A 91 -7.78 -13.54 -25.07
C LEU A 91 -9.22 -13.19 -24.70
N SER A 92 -9.41 -12.11 -23.94
CA SER A 92 -10.71 -11.54 -23.63
C SER A 92 -10.87 -10.19 -24.34
N PRO A 93 -11.95 -9.97 -25.11
CA PRO A 93 -12.15 -8.72 -25.83
C PRO A 93 -12.47 -7.56 -24.87
N LEU A 94 -11.86 -6.40 -25.12
CA LEU A 94 -12.07 -5.19 -24.31
C LEU A 94 -13.20 -4.29 -24.84
N LYS A 95 -13.57 -4.45 -26.12
CA LYS A 95 -14.58 -3.63 -26.81
C LYS A 95 -15.39 -4.49 -27.77
N THR A 96 -16.63 -4.10 -28.03
CA THR A 96 -17.50 -4.71 -29.04
C THR A 96 -17.08 -4.25 -30.44
N GLY A 97 -17.42 -5.03 -31.47
CA GLY A 97 -17.07 -4.76 -32.87
C GLY A 97 -16.10 -5.77 -33.48
N SER A 98 -15.55 -5.45 -34.66
CA SER A 98 -14.58 -6.32 -35.34
C SER A 98 -13.17 -6.02 -34.83
N LEU A 99 -12.61 -6.92 -34.03
CA LEU A 99 -11.22 -6.84 -33.55
C LEU A 99 -10.31 -7.73 -34.40
N SER A 100 -9.03 -7.39 -34.51
CA SER A 100 -8.05 -8.15 -35.29
C SER A 100 -6.89 -8.58 -34.40
N ILE A 101 -6.52 -9.85 -34.49
CA ILE A 101 -5.29 -10.36 -33.88
C ILE A 101 -4.17 -10.15 -34.90
N GLY A 102 -3.06 -9.52 -34.47
CA GLY A 102 -1.92 -9.21 -35.33
C GLY A 102 -1.14 -10.44 -35.81
N GLN A 103 -0.05 -10.19 -36.54
CA GLN A 103 0.86 -11.24 -37.03
C GLN A 103 1.85 -11.67 -35.95
N ALA A 104 1.99 -12.98 -35.74
CA ALA A 104 3.10 -13.54 -34.97
C ALA A 104 4.29 -13.79 -35.90
N THR A 105 5.51 -13.83 -35.35
CA THR A 105 6.71 -14.19 -36.12
C THR A 105 7.50 -15.28 -35.43
N ILE A 106 8.17 -16.13 -36.21
CA ILE A 106 9.06 -17.18 -35.70
C ILE A 106 10.22 -17.41 -36.68
N GLU A 107 11.36 -17.84 -36.17
CA GLU A 107 12.53 -18.22 -36.97
C GLU A 107 12.59 -19.75 -37.10
N ILE A 108 12.52 -20.26 -38.34
CA ILE A 108 12.64 -21.68 -38.69
C ILE A 108 13.71 -21.78 -39.78
N ASP A 109 14.74 -22.60 -39.55
CA ASP A 109 15.88 -22.76 -40.47
C ASP A 109 16.50 -21.41 -40.92
N ASN A 110 16.73 -20.50 -39.97
CA ASN A 110 17.26 -19.15 -40.20
C ASN A 110 16.39 -18.25 -41.11
N GLN A 111 15.12 -18.61 -41.36
CA GLN A 111 14.15 -17.78 -42.08
C GLN A 111 13.00 -17.36 -41.16
N ILE A 112 12.55 -16.11 -41.31
CA ILE A 112 11.45 -15.56 -40.49
C ILE A 112 10.11 -15.82 -41.18
N TYR A 113 9.26 -16.61 -40.52
CA TYR A 113 7.88 -16.87 -40.94
C TYR A 113 6.90 -15.99 -40.16
N LYS A 114 5.80 -15.60 -40.82
CA LYS A 114 4.75 -14.77 -40.22
C LYS A 114 3.37 -15.39 -40.39
N THR A 115 2.52 -15.27 -39.38
CA THR A 115 1.10 -15.65 -39.51
C THR A 115 0.29 -14.56 -40.21
N ILE A 116 -0.88 -14.95 -40.72
CA ILE A 116 -1.87 -14.03 -41.28
C ILE A 116 -2.73 -13.47 -40.13
N PRO A 117 -3.04 -12.15 -40.10
CA PRO A 117 -3.92 -11.57 -39.10
C PRO A 117 -5.32 -12.21 -39.14
N VAL A 118 -5.87 -12.52 -37.98
CA VAL A 118 -7.21 -13.13 -37.87
C VAL A 118 -8.20 -12.11 -37.32
N LYS A 119 -9.28 -11.87 -38.06
CA LYS A 119 -10.39 -11.03 -37.61
C LYS A 119 -11.40 -11.83 -36.80
N VAL A 120 -11.84 -11.26 -35.70
CA VAL A 120 -12.81 -11.84 -34.78
C VAL A 120 -13.93 -10.81 -34.52
N LYS A 121 -15.19 -11.22 -34.70
CA LYS A 121 -16.35 -10.35 -34.50
C LYS A 121 -16.88 -10.51 -33.07
N VAL A 122 -16.86 -9.42 -32.31
CA VAL A 122 -17.31 -9.36 -30.92
C VAL A 122 -18.71 -8.72 -30.87
N SER A 123 -19.71 -9.50 -30.42
CA SER A 123 -21.07 -9.03 -30.19
C SER A 123 -21.29 -8.61 -28.73
N GLU A 124 -22.48 -8.09 -28.43
CA GLU A 124 -22.95 -7.90 -27.05
C GLU A 124 -22.99 -9.22 -26.28
N SER A 125 -23.12 -9.16 -24.94
CA SER A 125 -22.96 -10.33 -24.09
C SER A 125 -23.96 -11.42 -24.46
N ILE A 126 -23.43 -12.58 -24.84
CA ILE A 126 -24.23 -13.76 -25.15
C ILE A 126 -24.46 -14.52 -23.84
N THR A 127 -25.69 -14.99 -23.63
CA THR A 127 -26.02 -15.90 -22.53
C THR A 127 -25.25 -17.21 -22.75
N ILE A 128 -24.33 -17.52 -21.85
CA ILE A 128 -23.46 -18.69 -21.92
C ILE A 128 -24.36 -19.94 -22.00
N LYS A 129 -24.11 -20.83 -22.97
CA LYS A 129 -24.81 -22.12 -23.03
C LYS A 129 -24.58 -22.86 -21.71
N LYS A 130 -25.66 -23.31 -21.07
CA LYS A 130 -25.62 -24.09 -19.83
C LYS A 130 -25.07 -25.48 -20.13
N ASP A 131 -23.75 -25.62 -20.22
CA ASP A 131 -23.08 -26.92 -20.31
C ASP A 131 -22.38 -27.23 -18.98
N PRO A 132 -22.91 -28.16 -18.18
CA PRO A 132 -22.29 -28.59 -16.91
C PRO A 132 -20.88 -29.18 -17.06
N ASN A 133 -20.45 -29.54 -18.28
CA ASN A 133 -19.12 -30.09 -18.55
C ASN A 133 -18.07 -29.01 -18.91
N ASP A 134 -18.48 -27.77 -19.17
CA ASP A 134 -17.54 -26.67 -19.39
C ASP A 134 -17.03 -26.14 -18.06
N ALA A 135 -15.71 -26.24 -17.85
CA ALA A 135 -15.06 -25.76 -16.64
C ALA A 135 -15.30 -24.25 -16.40
N SER A 136 -15.48 -23.46 -17.47
CA SER A 136 -15.78 -22.03 -17.38
C SER A 136 -17.20 -21.79 -16.84
N TYR A 137 -18.16 -22.63 -17.23
CA TYR A 137 -19.54 -22.56 -16.73
C TYR A 137 -19.60 -22.94 -15.24
N VAL A 138 -18.92 -24.02 -14.86
CA VAL A 138 -18.83 -24.45 -13.45
C VAL A 138 -18.16 -23.37 -12.59
N ALA A 139 -17.11 -22.70 -13.07
CA ALA A 139 -16.49 -21.58 -12.36
C ALA A 139 -17.46 -20.38 -12.19
N ASN A 140 -18.26 -20.06 -13.21
CA ASN A 140 -19.21 -18.94 -13.16
C ASN A 140 -20.33 -19.15 -12.13
N GLU A 141 -20.86 -20.37 -12.06
CA GLU A 141 -21.94 -20.70 -11.14
C GLU A 141 -21.45 -20.82 -9.70
N ASN A 142 -20.17 -21.12 -9.48
CA ASN A 142 -19.64 -21.42 -8.14
C ASN A 142 -18.76 -20.32 -7.53
N LEU A 143 -18.47 -19.22 -8.24
CA LEU A 143 -17.65 -18.12 -7.75
C LEU A 143 -18.40 -16.79 -7.86
N HIS A 144 -18.56 -16.10 -6.73
CA HIS A 144 -19.32 -14.84 -6.67
C HIS A 144 -18.64 -13.80 -5.79
N LEU A 145 -18.58 -12.56 -6.26
CA LEU A 145 -18.16 -11.42 -5.46
C LEU A 145 -19.38 -10.59 -5.08
N VAL A 146 -19.55 -10.31 -3.79
CA VAL A 146 -20.74 -9.62 -3.27
C VAL A 146 -20.31 -8.42 -2.42
N ALA A 147 -20.86 -7.25 -2.74
CA ALA A 147 -20.81 -6.08 -1.87
C ALA A 147 -22.04 -6.09 -0.94
N GLU A 148 -21.82 -6.36 0.34
CA GLU A 148 -22.83 -6.21 1.38
C GLU A 148 -22.80 -4.79 1.92
N VAL A 149 -23.93 -4.10 1.88
CA VAL A 149 -24.08 -2.73 2.37
C VAL A 149 -24.92 -2.75 3.64
N SER A 150 -24.42 -2.16 4.73
CA SER A 150 -25.12 -2.19 6.02
C SER A 150 -26.39 -1.33 6.05
N ASN A 151 -26.40 -0.21 5.30
CA ASN A 151 -27.54 0.69 5.17
C ASN A 151 -27.60 1.27 3.75
N ASN A 152 -28.71 1.05 3.04
CA ASN A 152 -28.93 1.53 1.68
C ASN A 152 -29.58 2.93 1.62
N LYS A 153 -30.07 3.43 2.77
CA LYS A 153 -30.71 4.74 2.93
C LYS A 153 -30.12 5.54 4.10
N PRO A 154 -28.81 5.83 4.10
CA PRO A 154 -28.20 6.65 5.14
C PRO A 154 -28.66 8.11 5.03
N TYR A 155 -28.70 8.83 6.14
CA TYR A 155 -28.77 10.30 6.11
C TYR A 155 -27.41 10.90 5.68
N LEU A 156 -27.43 12.17 5.25
CA LEU A 156 -26.21 12.95 5.04
C LEU A 156 -25.29 12.84 6.27
N ASN A 157 -23.99 12.58 6.05
CA ASN A 157 -23.00 12.34 7.09
C ASN A 157 -23.27 11.17 8.06
N GLN A 158 -24.27 10.31 7.81
CA GLN A 158 -24.44 9.08 8.58
C GLN A 158 -23.51 7.99 8.05
N GLY A 159 -22.68 7.43 8.93
CA GLY A 159 -21.78 6.32 8.59
C GLY A 159 -22.53 5.02 8.27
N PHE A 160 -22.08 4.33 7.23
CA PHE A 160 -22.48 2.95 6.92
C PHE A 160 -21.27 2.17 6.40
N SER A 161 -21.33 0.84 6.42
CA SER A 161 -20.24 -0.01 5.96
C SER A 161 -20.57 -0.78 4.69
N VAL A 162 -19.52 -1.03 3.91
CA VAL A 162 -19.55 -1.91 2.75
C VAL A 162 -18.51 -3.00 2.96
N VAL A 163 -18.95 -4.25 2.89
CA VAL A 163 -18.11 -5.44 3.05
C VAL A 163 -18.12 -6.22 1.75
N TYR A 164 -16.96 -6.37 1.14
CA TYR A 164 -16.79 -7.17 -0.07
C TYR A 164 -16.41 -8.59 0.32
N LYS A 165 -17.28 -9.55 -0.01
CA LYS A 165 -17.07 -10.97 0.26
C LYS A 165 -16.95 -11.73 -1.05
N LEU A 166 -15.87 -12.50 -1.18
CA LEU A 166 -15.68 -13.46 -2.26
C LEU A 166 -16.21 -14.81 -1.79
N TYR A 167 -17.34 -15.24 -2.34
CA TYR A 167 -17.96 -16.53 -2.12
C TYR A 167 -17.47 -17.54 -3.16
N PHE A 168 -17.10 -18.73 -2.73
CA PHE A 168 -16.76 -19.85 -3.60
C PHE A 168 -17.31 -21.17 -3.04
N SER A 169 -17.84 -22.02 -3.92
CA SER A 169 -18.37 -23.33 -3.56
C SER A 169 -17.25 -24.25 -3.02
N PRO A 170 -17.51 -25.14 -2.05
CA PRO A 170 -16.55 -26.15 -1.61
C PRO A 170 -16.09 -27.13 -2.71
N GLN A 171 -16.77 -27.13 -3.87
CA GLN A 171 -16.42 -27.97 -5.01
C GLN A 171 -15.27 -27.43 -5.86
N ILE A 172 -14.94 -26.14 -5.71
CA ILE A 172 -13.86 -25.47 -6.44
C ILE A 172 -12.80 -24.97 -5.47
N ASN A 173 -11.55 -24.86 -5.92
CA ASN A 173 -10.48 -24.28 -5.12
C ASN A 173 -10.03 -22.95 -5.71
N VAL A 174 -9.93 -21.91 -4.89
CA VAL A 174 -9.40 -20.62 -5.29
C VAL A 174 -7.90 -20.62 -5.02
N THR A 175 -7.09 -20.50 -6.08
CA THR A 175 -5.62 -20.59 -5.98
C THR A 175 -4.95 -19.22 -5.98
N ASN A 176 -5.45 -18.28 -6.78
CA ASN A 176 -4.90 -16.93 -6.85
C ASN A 176 -6.03 -15.90 -6.95
N VAL A 177 -5.85 -14.73 -6.33
CA VAL A 177 -6.79 -13.61 -6.38
C VAL A 177 -6.01 -12.31 -6.50
N GLY A 178 -6.27 -11.55 -7.57
CA GLY A 178 -5.74 -10.20 -7.78
C GLY A 178 -6.87 -9.17 -7.84
N GLU A 179 -6.65 -7.98 -7.29
CA GLU A 179 -7.54 -6.84 -7.49
C GLU A 179 -7.20 -6.19 -8.84
N ILE A 180 -8.17 -6.15 -9.77
CA ILE A 180 -8.01 -5.47 -11.07
C ILE A 180 -8.38 -4.00 -10.90
N ASP A 181 -9.59 -3.76 -10.42
CA ASP A 181 -10.14 -2.42 -10.26
C ASP A 181 -10.65 -2.25 -8.83
N SER A 182 -10.13 -1.22 -8.16
CA SER A 182 -10.61 -0.77 -6.85
C SER A 182 -11.76 0.23 -7.03
N PRO A 183 -12.84 0.13 -6.24
CA PRO A 183 -13.92 1.11 -6.29
C PRO A 183 -13.46 2.45 -5.73
N GLU A 184 -13.71 3.52 -6.48
CA GLU A 184 -13.62 4.90 -6.00
C GLU A 184 -14.94 5.28 -5.30
N TYR A 185 -14.83 6.04 -4.22
CA TYR A 185 -15.96 6.44 -3.38
C TYR A 185 -16.21 7.93 -3.49
N ASN A 186 -16.46 8.39 -4.71
CA ASN A 186 -16.76 9.80 -4.98
C ASN A 186 -18.00 10.25 -4.19
N ASP A 187 -17.97 11.47 -3.65
CA ASP A 187 -18.99 12.03 -2.76
C ASP A 187 -19.16 11.31 -1.40
N PHE A 188 -18.25 10.39 -1.05
CA PHE A 188 -18.15 9.80 0.28
C PHE A 188 -16.79 10.12 0.92
N TRP A 189 -16.81 10.48 2.20
CA TRP A 189 -15.62 10.31 3.02
C TRP A 189 -15.49 8.82 3.34
N SER A 190 -14.33 8.23 3.08
CA SER A 190 -14.13 6.79 3.15
C SER A 190 -12.96 6.39 4.06
N HIS A 191 -13.13 5.30 4.79
CA HIS A 191 -12.10 4.75 5.64
C HIS A 191 -12.02 3.23 5.52
N ASN A 192 -10.88 2.76 5.00
CA ASN A 192 -10.60 1.34 4.86
C ASN A 192 -10.23 0.74 6.22
N ILE A 193 -10.94 -0.31 6.62
CA ILE A 193 -10.64 -1.09 7.82
C ILE A 193 -9.64 -2.16 7.44
N LYS A 194 -8.43 -2.08 7.99
CA LYS A 194 -7.37 -3.07 7.77
C LYS A 194 -7.82 -4.46 8.20
N ILE A 195 -7.64 -5.44 7.31
CA ILE A 195 -7.85 -6.85 7.58
C ILE A 195 -6.46 -7.47 7.79
N PRO A 196 -6.11 -7.92 9.01
CA PRO A 196 -4.74 -8.36 9.30
C PRO A 196 -4.39 -9.68 8.58
N ARG A 197 -5.38 -10.54 8.37
CA ARG A 197 -5.24 -11.80 7.64
C ARG A 197 -6.55 -12.15 6.94
N LEU A 198 -6.45 -12.63 5.70
CA LEU A 198 -7.58 -13.22 5.00
C LEU A 198 -7.84 -14.61 5.58
N GLN A 199 -9.09 -14.88 5.98
CA GLN A 199 -9.49 -16.19 6.50
C GLN A 199 -10.67 -16.69 5.69
N ILE A 200 -10.66 -18.00 5.40
CA ILE A 200 -11.79 -18.68 4.79
C ILE A 200 -12.79 -19.00 5.90
N GLU A 201 -13.99 -18.46 5.78
CA GLU A 201 -15.12 -18.72 6.65
C GLU A 201 -16.19 -19.52 5.88
N ARG A 202 -17.04 -20.26 6.60
CA ARG A 202 -18.18 -20.96 6.00
C ARG A 202 -19.42 -20.11 6.17
N GLY A 203 -20.22 -19.98 5.13
CA GLY A 203 -21.48 -19.24 5.15
C GLY A 203 -22.46 -19.79 4.14
N THR A 204 -23.57 -19.08 3.98
CA THR A 204 -24.57 -19.40 2.96
C THR A 204 -24.65 -18.30 1.92
N TYR A 205 -24.81 -18.68 0.66
CA TYR A 205 -25.08 -17.76 -0.43
C TYR A 205 -26.30 -18.30 -1.20
N LYS A 206 -27.36 -17.48 -1.29
CA LYS A 206 -28.66 -17.87 -1.90
C LYS A 206 -29.26 -19.19 -1.37
N GLY A 207 -28.99 -19.53 -0.10
CA GLY A 207 -29.49 -20.75 0.55
C GLY A 207 -28.57 -21.98 0.40
N GLU A 208 -27.51 -21.88 -0.40
CA GLU A 208 -26.52 -22.95 -0.58
C GLU A 208 -25.28 -22.72 0.31
N SER A 209 -24.59 -23.80 0.67
CA SER A 209 -23.38 -23.75 1.50
C SER A 209 -22.17 -23.30 0.67
N TYR A 210 -21.55 -22.20 1.06
CA TYR A 210 -20.39 -21.61 0.40
C TYR A 210 -19.28 -21.33 1.41
N ASN A 211 -18.04 -21.36 0.95
CA ASN A 211 -16.95 -20.71 1.66
C ASN A 211 -16.92 -19.25 1.24
N TYR A 212 -16.51 -18.35 2.14
CA TYR A 212 -16.27 -16.97 1.78
C TYR A 212 -15.03 -16.39 2.44
N VAL A 213 -14.44 -15.40 1.78
CA VAL A 213 -13.34 -14.59 2.31
C VAL A 213 -13.78 -13.14 2.28
N ILE A 214 -13.62 -12.44 3.40
CA ILE A 214 -13.83 -10.99 3.44
C ILE A 214 -12.62 -10.31 2.82
N TRP A 215 -12.79 -9.81 1.60
CA TRP A 215 -11.71 -9.19 0.82
C TRP A 215 -11.41 -7.77 1.28
N LYS A 216 -12.46 -6.97 1.51
CA LYS A 216 -12.32 -5.54 1.81
C LYS A 216 -13.46 -5.07 2.73
N LYS A 217 -13.12 -4.27 3.73
CA LYS A 217 -14.07 -3.64 4.66
C LYS A 217 -13.88 -2.14 4.62
N ILE A 218 -14.93 -1.40 4.32
CA ILE A 218 -14.86 0.06 4.28
C ILE A 218 -16.05 0.68 5.00
N VAL A 219 -15.82 1.84 5.62
CA VAL A 219 -16.87 2.69 6.18
C VAL A 219 -16.95 3.95 5.32
N LEU A 220 -18.16 4.31 4.94
CA LEU A 220 -18.48 5.45 4.08
C LEU A 220 -19.39 6.43 4.80
N TYR A 221 -19.16 7.72 4.59
CA TYR A 221 -19.96 8.84 5.08
C TYR A 221 -20.35 9.73 3.90
N PRO A 222 -21.63 9.77 3.51
CA PRO A 222 -22.05 10.52 2.33
C PRO A 222 -21.93 12.02 2.59
N GLN A 223 -21.25 12.73 1.69
CA GLN A 223 -21.04 14.18 1.73
C GLN A 223 -22.07 14.96 0.91
N LYS A 224 -22.91 14.26 0.15
CA LYS A 224 -24.04 14.81 -0.61
C LYS A 224 -25.27 13.93 -0.45
N SER A 225 -26.44 14.57 -0.52
CA SER A 225 -27.73 13.88 -0.53
C SER A 225 -28.18 13.55 -1.95
N GLY A 226 -29.06 12.55 -2.09
CA GLY A 226 -29.52 12.03 -3.39
C GLY A 226 -29.00 10.62 -3.68
N ILE A 227 -29.13 10.18 -4.93
CA ILE A 227 -28.69 8.85 -5.37
C ILE A 227 -27.20 8.92 -5.69
N LEU A 228 -26.38 8.30 -4.84
CA LEU A 228 -24.93 8.19 -5.01
C LEU A 228 -24.54 6.77 -5.45
N ASN A 229 -23.57 6.68 -6.34
CA ASN A 229 -23.12 5.41 -6.89
C ASN A 229 -21.80 4.98 -6.28
N ILE A 230 -21.73 3.71 -5.87
CA ILE A 230 -20.49 3.04 -5.52
C ILE A 230 -20.08 2.20 -6.73
N LEU A 231 -18.91 2.52 -7.27
CA LEU A 231 -18.32 1.78 -8.39
C LEU A 231 -18.05 0.31 -7.98
N PRO A 232 -18.08 -0.63 -8.93
CA PRO A 232 -17.82 -2.03 -8.63
C PRO A 232 -16.37 -2.29 -8.21
N LEU A 233 -16.17 -3.24 -7.30
CA LEU A 233 -14.89 -3.93 -7.11
C LEU A 233 -14.79 -5.09 -8.10
N THR A 234 -13.65 -5.21 -8.78
CA THR A 234 -13.40 -6.29 -9.74
C THR A 234 -12.14 -7.06 -9.36
N LEU A 235 -12.25 -8.39 -9.28
CA LEU A 235 -11.15 -9.30 -8.95
C LEU A 235 -10.88 -10.23 -10.13
N ASP A 236 -9.60 -10.52 -10.35
CA ASP A 236 -9.14 -11.64 -11.18
C ASP A 236 -8.88 -12.84 -10.29
N VAL A 237 -9.52 -13.97 -10.56
CA VAL A 237 -9.47 -15.15 -9.71
C VAL A 237 -9.10 -16.37 -10.54
N SER A 238 -8.03 -17.06 -10.16
CA SER A 238 -7.72 -18.38 -10.69
C SER A 238 -8.43 -19.44 -9.86
N VAL A 239 -9.27 -20.24 -10.52
CA VAL A 239 -10.08 -21.28 -9.89
C VAL A 239 -9.70 -22.64 -10.45
N ASP A 240 -9.42 -23.60 -9.58
CA ASP A 240 -9.26 -25.00 -9.94
C ASP A 240 -10.64 -25.67 -9.95
N VAL A 241 -11.06 -26.06 -11.15
CA VAL A 241 -12.35 -26.70 -11.39
C VAL A 241 -12.13 -28.20 -11.60
N PRO A 242 -12.87 -29.06 -10.90
CA PRO A 242 -12.70 -30.50 -11.04
C PRO A 242 -13.25 -30.99 -12.39
N THR A 243 -12.43 -31.70 -13.16
CA THR A 243 -12.84 -32.30 -14.43
C THR A 243 -13.48 -33.67 -14.22
N ASN A 244 -14.12 -34.23 -15.26
CA ASN A 244 -14.62 -35.61 -15.24
C ASN A 244 -13.53 -36.66 -15.51
N LYS A 245 -12.27 -36.23 -15.69
CA LYS A 245 -11.14 -37.14 -15.90
C LYS A 245 -10.51 -37.51 -14.55
N ARG A 246 -10.04 -38.74 -14.46
CA ARG A 246 -9.26 -39.24 -13.33
C ARG A 246 -7.86 -39.60 -13.79
N ASP A 247 -6.88 -39.43 -12.91
CA ASP A 247 -5.52 -39.90 -13.16
C ASP A 247 -5.42 -41.43 -13.01
N PHE A 248 -4.24 -41.98 -13.28
CA PHE A 248 -3.96 -43.40 -13.14
C PHE A 248 -4.17 -43.94 -11.69
N PHE A 249 -4.11 -43.06 -10.69
CA PHE A 249 -4.30 -43.39 -9.27
C PHE A 249 -5.75 -43.14 -8.79
N GLY A 250 -6.66 -42.80 -9.69
CA GLY A 250 -8.07 -42.55 -9.38
C GLY A 250 -8.39 -41.16 -8.81
N ASN A 251 -7.41 -40.26 -8.69
CA ASN A 251 -7.63 -38.89 -8.26
C ASN A 251 -8.32 -38.08 -9.35
N ARG A 252 -9.17 -37.13 -8.95
CA ARG A 252 -9.86 -36.24 -9.89
C ARG A 252 -8.87 -35.21 -10.43
N ILE A 253 -8.78 -35.08 -11.76
CA ILE A 253 -7.93 -34.08 -12.40
C ILE A 253 -8.63 -32.72 -12.33
N TYR A 254 -7.91 -31.68 -11.90
CA TYR A 254 -8.39 -30.30 -11.89
C TYR A 254 -7.83 -29.53 -13.09
N THR A 255 -8.59 -28.54 -13.55
CA THR A 255 -8.12 -27.58 -14.55
C THR A 255 -8.25 -26.17 -13.99
N GLN A 256 -7.20 -25.37 -14.15
CA GLN A 256 -7.18 -24.00 -13.68
C GLN A 256 -7.85 -23.10 -14.72
N VAL A 257 -8.89 -22.38 -14.30
CA VAL A 257 -9.66 -21.46 -15.12
C VAL A 257 -9.50 -20.06 -14.55
N PRO A 258 -8.94 -19.10 -15.31
CA PRO A 258 -8.94 -17.70 -14.90
C PRO A 258 -10.34 -17.11 -15.05
N LYS A 259 -10.77 -16.38 -14.03
CA LYS A 259 -12.12 -15.81 -13.95
C LYS A 259 -12.12 -14.43 -13.33
N THR A 260 -12.63 -13.46 -14.09
CA THR A 260 -12.94 -12.12 -13.56
C THR A 260 -14.32 -12.10 -12.90
N VAL A 261 -14.40 -11.67 -11.65
CA VAL A 261 -15.64 -11.48 -10.89
C VAL A 261 -15.80 -10.05 -10.41
N THR A 262 -17.05 -9.57 -10.42
CA THR A 262 -17.38 -8.19 -10.02
C THR A 262 -18.48 -8.16 -8.97
N ALA A 263 -18.39 -7.22 -8.03
CA ALA A 263 -19.41 -6.99 -7.01
C ALA A 263 -20.66 -6.27 -7.54
N GLY A 264 -20.59 -5.79 -8.79
CA GLY A 264 -21.60 -4.93 -9.40
C GLY A 264 -21.58 -3.50 -8.85
N LYS A 265 -22.16 -2.56 -9.60
CA LYS A 265 -22.40 -1.20 -9.11
C LYS A 265 -23.49 -1.22 -8.02
N ARG A 266 -23.36 -0.36 -7.01
CA ARG A 266 -24.37 -0.22 -5.95
C ARG A 266 -24.85 1.22 -5.87
N GLU A 267 -26.17 1.39 -5.84
CA GLU A 267 -26.81 2.71 -5.71
C GLU A 267 -27.22 2.89 -4.25
N ILE A 268 -26.82 4.02 -3.65
CA ILE A 268 -27.12 4.41 -2.27
C ILE A 268 -28.01 5.63 -2.30
N ASN A 269 -29.19 5.54 -1.69
CA ASN A 269 -30.14 6.65 -1.64
C ASN A 269 -29.94 7.47 -0.36
N VAL A 270 -29.14 8.53 -0.43
CA VAL A 270 -28.81 9.36 0.72
C VAL A 270 -29.93 10.33 1.03
N LEU A 271 -30.51 10.21 2.22
CA LEU A 271 -31.57 11.08 2.72
C LEU A 271 -31.03 12.45 3.15
N ASN A 272 -31.79 13.50 2.89
CA ASN A 272 -31.54 14.82 3.46
C ASN A 272 -31.78 14.81 4.98
N LEU A 273 -31.05 15.65 5.71
CA LEU A 273 -31.40 15.97 7.09
C LEU A 273 -32.72 16.77 7.13
N PRO A 274 -33.52 16.66 8.21
CA PRO A 274 -34.76 17.43 8.34
C PRO A 274 -34.52 18.94 8.28
N LYS A 275 -35.44 19.70 7.69
CA LYS A 275 -35.25 21.16 7.47
C LYS A 275 -35.28 22.00 8.75
N ASN A 276 -35.74 21.45 9.87
CA ASN A 276 -35.88 22.13 11.16
C ASN A 276 -34.61 22.03 12.02
N ALA A 277 -33.44 22.20 11.42
CA ALA A 277 -32.18 22.21 12.15
C ALA A 277 -32.13 23.43 13.10
N PRO A 278 -31.80 23.24 14.40
CA PRO A 278 -31.53 24.35 15.31
C PRO A 278 -30.33 25.19 14.85
N GLU A 279 -30.28 26.47 15.25
CA GLU A 279 -29.23 27.41 14.81
C GLU A 279 -27.81 26.93 15.16
N ASN A 280 -27.64 26.25 16.30
CA ASN A 280 -26.36 25.72 16.78
C ASN A 280 -25.95 24.36 16.18
N PHE A 281 -26.63 23.90 15.12
CA PHE A 281 -26.31 22.62 14.48
C PHE A 281 -25.13 22.71 13.51
N ASN A 282 -23.98 22.11 13.89
CA ASN A 282 -22.75 22.13 13.11
C ASN A 282 -22.49 20.82 12.32
N GLY A 283 -23.53 20.11 11.91
CA GLY A 283 -23.37 18.91 11.05
C GLY A 283 -23.03 17.61 11.80
N ALA A 284 -23.16 17.58 13.13
CA ALA A 284 -22.95 16.37 13.94
C ALA A 284 -24.11 15.36 13.77
N VAL A 285 -23.80 14.14 13.33
CA VAL A 285 -24.75 13.06 13.05
C VAL A 285 -24.29 11.78 13.76
N GLY A 286 -25.09 11.30 14.72
CA GLY A 286 -24.74 10.15 15.53
C GLY A 286 -25.34 10.20 16.93
N ASP A 287 -24.62 9.63 17.89
CA ASP A 287 -24.94 9.64 19.31
C ASP A 287 -23.73 10.15 20.09
N PHE A 288 -23.91 11.25 20.82
CA PHE A 288 -22.83 12.02 21.42
C PHE A 288 -23.17 12.48 22.83
N LYS A 289 -22.11 12.72 23.61
CA LYS A 289 -22.12 13.36 24.92
C LYS A 289 -21.08 14.48 24.94
N ILE A 290 -21.40 15.58 25.60
CA ILE A 290 -20.50 16.72 25.80
C ILE A 290 -20.17 16.85 27.29
N GLU A 291 -18.92 17.19 27.59
CA GLU A 291 -18.41 17.38 28.94
C GLU A 291 -17.46 18.59 28.94
N LEU A 292 -17.61 19.48 29.92
CA LEU A 292 -16.69 20.58 30.15
C LEU A 292 -15.94 20.29 31.45
N SER A 293 -14.63 20.42 31.44
CA SER A 293 -13.79 20.20 32.62
C SER A 293 -12.69 21.24 32.70
N THR A 294 -12.20 21.51 33.91
CA THR A 294 -11.13 22.47 34.16
C THR A 294 -10.00 21.79 34.93
N THR A 295 -8.75 22.22 34.70
CA THR A 295 -7.61 21.69 35.46
C THR A 295 -7.60 22.18 36.90
N LYS A 296 -8.16 23.37 37.16
CA LYS A 296 -8.30 23.98 38.48
C LYS A 296 -9.65 24.70 38.56
N ASN A 297 -10.25 24.70 39.74
CA ASN A 297 -11.46 25.49 40.03
C ASN A 297 -11.15 26.74 40.88
N GLU A 298 -10.01 26.73 41.57
CA GLU A 298 -9.54 27.83 42.40
C GLU A 298 -8.13 28.22 41.97
N LEU A 299 -7.87 29.51 41.81
CA LEU A 299 -6.57 30.07 41.41
C LEU A 299 -6.45 31.54 41.78
N ASN A 300 -5.25 32.10 41.59
CA ASN A 300 -5.02 33.54 41.76
C ASN A 300 -5.24 34.30 40.44
N ALA A 301 -5.47 35.60 40.51
CA ALA A 301 -5.60 36.44 39.31
C ALA A 301 -4.30 36.43 38.50
N SER A 302 -4.42 36.53 37.18
CA SER A 302 -3.33 36.37 36.19
C SER A 302 -2.69 34.97 36.12
N GLU A 303 -3.11 34.02 36.95
CA GLU A 303 -2.75 32.61 36.77
C GLU A 303 -3.59 31.99 35.66
N SER A 304 -3.02 31.07 34.87
CA SER A 304 -3.76 30.38 33.81
C SER A 304 -4.33 29.06 34.28
N LEU A 305 -5.51 28.72 33.76
CA LEU A 305 -6.11 27.39 33.87
C LEU A 305 -6.49 26.88 32.47
N GLN A 306 -6.64 25.57 32.35
CA GLN A 306 -7.11 24.96 31.10
C GLN A 306 -8.55 24.49 31.26
N ALA A 307 -9.41 24.90 30.34
CA ALA A 307 -10.77 24.41 30.20
C ALA A 307 -10.84 23.47 28.99
N ILE A 308 -11.18 22.21 29.22
CA ILE A 308 -11.23 21.15 28.22
C ILE A 308 -12.71 20.87 27.91
N LEU A 309 -13.13 21.24 26.70
CA LEU A 309 -14.44 20.90 26.17
C LEU A 309 -14.32 19.63 25.33
N LYS A 310 -14.95 18.55 25.77
CA LYS A 310 -14.81 17.22 25.18
C LYS A 310 -16.14 16.71 24.66
N VAL A 311 -16.16 16.27 23.40
CA VAL A 311 -17.28 15.55 22.80
C VAL A 311 -16.88 14.10 22.59
N SER A 312 -17.68 13.17 23.11
CA SER A 312 -17.44 11.73 22.99
C SER A 312 -18.68 11.01 22.46
N GLY A 313 -18.49 9.94 21.70
CA GLY A 313 -19.63 9.19 21.15
C GLY A 313 -19.30 8.34 19.93
N SER A 314 -20.32 8.12 19.10
CA SER A 314 -20.22 7.41 17.83
C SER A 314 -21.01 8.11 16.73
N GLY A 315 -20.43 8.22 15.53
CA GLY A 315 -21.02 9.00 14.44
C GLY A 315 -19.96 9.56 13.50
N ASN A 316 -20.18 10.75 12.95
CA ASN A 316 -19.25 11.43 12.04
C ASN A 316 -18.22 12.32 12.75
N ILE A 317 -17.56 11.81 13.79
CA ILE A 317 -16.73 12.63 14.72
C ILE A 317 -15.72 13.54 14.03
N LYS A 318 -15.08 13.07 12.94
CA LYS A 318 -14.08 13.86 12.20
C LYS A 318 -14.65 14.89 11.21
N LEU A 319 -15.97 14.94 11.07
CA LEU A 319 -16.67 15.68 10.00
C LEU A 319 -17.51 16.84 10.54
N PHE A 320 -17.43 17.16 11.83
CA PHE A 320 -18.08 18.32 12.45
C PHE A 320 -17.11 19.08 13.36
N SER A 321 -17.45 20.32 13.69
CA SER A 321 -16.71 21.16 14.64
C SER A 321 -17.44 21.28 15.97
N ILE A 322 -16.69 21.26 17.08
CA ILE A 322 -17.21 21.47 18.43
C ILE A 322 -17.64 22.96 18.57
N PRO A 323 -18.73 23.27 19.28
CA PRO A 323 -19.10 24.65 19.60
C PRO A 323 -18.02 25.36 20.43
N SER A 324 -17.80 26.64 20.16
CA SER A 324 -16.79 27.43 20.87
C SER A 324 -17.22 27.78 22.29
N LEU A 325 -16.29 27.72 23.25
CA LEU A 325 -16.54 28.13 24.63
C LEU A 325 -16.74 29.65 24.76
N ILE A 326 -17.82 30.10 25.40
CA ILE A 326 -18.09 31.52 25.70
C ILE A 326 -17.68 31.77 27.16
N THR A 327 -16.89 32.83 27.39
CA THR A 327 -16.41 33.21 28.72
C THR A 327 -16.79 34.66 29.05
N PRO A 328 -16.96 35.02 30.34
CA PRO A 328 -17.15 36.41 30.75
C PRO A 328 -15.97 37.31 30.34
N ASN A 329 -16.22 38.61 30.14
CA ASN A 329 -15.20 39.60 29.74
C ASN A 329 -14.03 39.74 30.73
N SER A 330 -14.21 39.30 31.97
CA SER A 330 -13.18 39.29 33.02
C SER A 330 -12.17 38.15 32.88
N ILE A 331 -12.40 37.20 31.96
CA ILE A 331 -11.52 36.08 31.64
C ILE A 331 -11.01 36.26 30.22
N GLU A 332 -9.69 36.42 30.09
CA GLU A 332 -9.02 36.38 28.80
C GLU A 332 -8.96 34.91 28.32
N LYS A 333 -9.45 34.67 27.10
CA LYS A 333 -9.52 33.34 26.47
C LYS A 333 -8.57 33.29 25.28
N TYR A 334 -7.67 32.32 25.28
CA TYR A 334 -6.79 32.02 24.16
C TYR A 334 -7.42 30.97 23.23
N ASP A 335 -6.89 30.88 22.01
CA ASP A 335 -7.29 29.87 21.03
C ASP A 335 -7.04 28.45 21.56
N PRO A 336 -7.97 27.51 21.32
CA PRO A 336 -7.87 26.17 21.86
C PRO A 336 -6.86 25.30 21.12
N GLU A 337 -6.28 24.34 21.85
CA GLU A 337 -5.57 23.21 21.26
C GLU A 337 -6.56 22.06 20.96
N TYR A 338 -6.67 21.68 19.68
CA TYR A 338 -7.53 20.58 19.24
C TYR A 338 -6.85 19.22 19.41
N ASN A 339 -7.53 18.29 20.09
CA ASN A 339 -7.10 16.92 20.28
C ASN A 339 -8.13 15.92 19.76
N GLU A 340 -7.66 14.87 19.09
CA GLU A 340 -8.52 13.86 18.47
C GLU A 340 -8.07 12.44 18.82
N ASN A 341 -8.97 11.64 19.37
CA ASN A 341 -8.79 10.21 19.60
C ASN A 341 -9.97 9.44 19.04
N VAL A 342 -9.96 9.25 17.72
CA VAL A 342 -11.05 8.61 16.96
C VAL A 342 -10.57 7.31 16.32
N LYS A 343 -11.34 6.26 16.52
CA LYS A 343 -11.15 4.94 15.90
C LYS A 343 -12.34 4.61 15.01
N THR A 344 -12.11 3.78 14.01
CA THR A 344 -13.15 3.36 13.06
C THR A 344 -13.29 1.84 13.08
N ASN A 345 -14.51 1.34 13.25
CA ASN A 345 -14.85 -0.06 13.10
C ASN A 345 -15.99 -0.22 12.09
N ILE A 346 -16.50 -1.45 11.90
CA ILE A 346 -17.54 -1.73 10.91
C ILE A 346 -18.88 -1.01 11.14
N LYS A 347 -19.14 -0.54 12.36
CA LYS A 347 -20.35 0.21 12.72
C LYS A 347 -20.20 1.72 12.46
N GLY A 348 -18.97 2.23 12.33
CA GLY A 348 -18.71 3.66 12.18
C GLY A 348 -17.47 4.12 12.97
N MET A 349 -17.31 5.44 13.08
CA MET A 349 -16.32 6.07 13.94
C MET A 349 -16.87 6.13 15.36
N PHE A 350 -15.96 5.99 16.31
CA PHE A 350 -16.22 6.18 17.72
C PHE A 350 -14.96 6.74 18.40
N GLY A 351 -15.14 7.44 19.51
CA GLY A 351 -14.02 8.05 20.23
C GLY A 351 -14.39 9.40 20.82
N ASN A 352 -13.41 10.28 20.88
CA ASN A 352 -13.60 11.64 21.37
C ASN A 352 -12.74 12.65 20.61
N ILE A 353 -13.24 13.88 20.61
CA ILE A 353 -12.53 15.09 20.20
C ILE A 353 -12.64 16.11 21.32
N SER A 354 -11.63 16.93 21.51
CA SER A 354 -11.60 17.92 22.59
C SER A 354 -10.86 19.18 22.19
N ASP A 355 -11.39 20.31 22.63
CA ASP A 355 -10.76 21.62 22.54
C ASP A 355 -10.29 22.05 23.94
N THR A 356 -8.98 22.28 24.09
CA THR A 356 -8.38 22.75 25.34
C THR A 356 -8.11 24.25 25.26
N TYR A 357 -8.92 25.04 25.95
CA TYR A 357 -8.80 26.50 26.04
C TYR A 357 -7.90 26.88 27.21
N THR A 358 -6.98 27.82 27.01
CA THR A 358 -6.27 28.48 28.12
C THR A 358 -7.03 29.73 28.54
N LEU A 359 -7.41 29.81 29.81
CA LEU A 359 -8.19 30.89 30.39
C LEU A 359 -7.37 31.63 31.45
N VAL A 360 -7.38 32.96 31.43
CA VAL A 360 -6.65 33.82 32.38
C VAL A 360 -7.61 34.85 32.99
N PRO A 361 -8.09 34.65 34.23
CA PRO A 361 -8.89 35.64 34.93
C PRO A 361 -8.03 36.83 35.40
N GLN A 362 -8.55 38.05 35.22
CA GLN A 362 -7.79 39.28 35.51
C GLN A 362 -8.02 39.85 36.93
N PHE A 363 -9.17 39.58 37.55
CA PHE A 363 -9.59 40.19 38.82
C PHE A 363 -10.08 39.14 39.82
N LYS A 364 -9.98 39.43 41.11
CA LYS A 364 -10.54 38.60 42.19
C LYS A 364 -12.07 38.50 42.07
N GLY A 365 -12.64 37.31 42.26
CA GLY A 365 -14.08 37.06 42.21
C GLY A 365 -14.46 35.66 41.72
N LYS A 366 -15.76 35.38 41.68
CA LYS A 366 -16.31 34.12 41.16
C LYS A 366 -16.85 34.32 39.75
N TYR A 367 -16.33 33.54 38.80
CA TYR A 367 -16.71 33.64 37.40
C TYR A 367 -17.38 32.34 36.93
N PRO A 368 -18.70 32.35 36.70
CA PRO A 368 -19.37 31.20 36.10
C PRO A 368 -19.03 31.10 34.61
N ILE A 369 -18.65 29.91 34.17
CA ILE A 369 -18.58 29.51 32.76
C ILE A 369 -19.89 28.82 32.42
N SER A 370 -20.65 29.43 31.51
CA SER A 370 -21.96 28.94 31.10
C SER A 370 -21.87 27.57 30.41
N PRO A 371 -22.88 26.69 30.63
CA PRO A 371 -23.04 25.46 29.86
C PRO A 371 -22.97 25.68 28.35
N VAL A 372 -22.19 24.86 27.66
CA VAL A 372 -22.09 24.88 26.19
C VAL A 372 -23.18 23.99 25.61
N GLU A 373 -24.03 24.55 24.76
CA GLU A 373 -25.02 23.79 23.99
C GLU A 373 -24.34 23.05 22.83
N PHE A 374 -24.64 21.77 22.68
CA PHE A 374 -24.25 20.96 21.55
C PHE A 374 -25.47 20.29 20.91
N VAL A 375 -25.66 20.58 19.62
CA VAL A 375 -26.79 20.08 18.84
C VAL A 375 -26.30 19.04 17.84
N PHE A 376 -26.93 17.87 17.85
CA PHE A 376 -26.64 16.79 16.90
C PHE A 376 -27.92 16.12 16.40
N PHE A 377 -27.84 15.48 15.24
CA PHE A 377 -28.92 14.69 14.69
C PHE A 377 -28.75 13.21 15.05
N ASP A 378 -29.74 12.63 15.73
CA ASP A 378 -29.77 11.21 16.06
C ASP A 378 -30.50 10.45 14.92
N PRO A 379 -29.79 9.66 14.10
CA PRO A 379 -30.41 8.94 12.98
C PRO A 379 -31.35 7.82 13.42
N ASN A 380 -31.24 7.31 14.65
CA ASN A 380 -32.11 6.24 15.15
C ASN A 380 -33.50 6.79 15.49
N ILE A 381 -33.54 7.96 16.14
CA ILE A 381 -34.78 8.64 16.54
C ILE A 381 -35.28 9.59 15.43
N LYS A 382 -34.43 9.89 14.44
CA LYS A 382 -34.70 10.79 13.31
C LYS A 382 -35.05 12.22 13.77
N LYS A 383 -34.42 12.68 14.85
CA LYS A 383 -34.64 13.99 15.46
C LYS A 383 -33.34 14.64 15.91
N TYR A 384 -33.34 15.97 15.97
CA TYR A 384 -32.27 16.74 16.59
C TYR A 384 -32.36 16.65 18.12
N LYS A 385 -31.20 16.57 18.77
CA LYS A 385 -31.04 16.62 20.22
C LYS A 385 -30.09 17.76 20.58
N SER A 386 -30.51 18.61 21.51
CA SER A 386 -29.65 19.57 22.20
C SER A 386 -29.24 18.98 23.55
N ILE A 387 -27.94 18.91 23.80
CA ILE A 387 -27.38 18.56 25.10
C ILE A 387 -26.51 19.71 25.60
N PHE A 388 -26.41 19.87 26.91
CA PHE A 388 -25.63 20.93 27.54
C PHE A 388 -24.48 20.32 28.34
N SER A 389 -23.33 20.99 28.35
CA SER A 389 -22.26 20.66 29.29
C SER A 389 -22.66 21.04 30.73
N ASN A 390 -21.85 20.61 31.69
CA ASN A 390 -21.90 21.13 33.05
C ASN A 390 -21.46 22.60 33.11
N GLU A 391 -22.06 23.35 34.04
CA GLU A 391 -21.59 24.67 34.45
C GLU A 391 -20.37 24.52 35.38
N ILE A 392 -19.40 25.42 35.26
CA ILE A 392 -18.22 25.46 36.12
C ILE A 392 -18.05 26.87 36.68
N ILE A 393 -17.82 26.98 37.98
CA ILE A 393 -17.51 28.25 38.63
C ILE A 393 -16.01 28.28 38.92
N ILE A 394 -15.33 29.29 38.40
CA ILE A 394 -13.93 29.57 38.71
C ILE A 394 -13.89 30.56 39.87
N ASP A 395 -13.27 30.18 40.99
CA ASP A 395 -13.06 31.03 42.16
C ASP A 395 -11.65 31.62 42.14
N VAL A 396 -11.56 32.94 41.99
CA VAL A 396 -10.28 33.66 41.98
C VAL A 396 -10.05 34.25 43.36
N LEU A 397 -9.14 33.66 44.13
CA LEU A 397 -8.95 33.91 45.56
C LEU A 397 -8.30 35.27 45.84
N GLU A 398 -7.24 35.59 45.07
CA GLU A 398 -6.40 36.78 45.25
C GLU A 398 -6.23 37.53 43.92
N GLY A 399 -6.15 38.86 43.96
CA GLY A 399 -6.01 39.70 42.78
C GLY A 399 -6.58 41.10 42.96
N PRO A 400 -6.35 42.02 41.99
CA PRO A 400 -6.98 43.33 42.01
C PRO A 400 -8.51 43.17 42.02
N SER A 401 -9.20 43.92 42.89
CA SER A 401 -10.66 43.95 42.90
C SER A 401 -11.16 44.89 41.82
N SER A 402 -12.10 44.44 40.98
CA SER A 402 -12.74 45.31 39.97
C SER A 402 -13.55 46.46 40.58
N TYR A 403 -13.79 46.43 41.89
CA TYR A 403 -14.36 47.53 42.67
C TYR A 403 -13.27 48.23 43.47
N SER A 404 -12.81 49.36 42.96
CA SER A 404 -12.26 50.45 43.76
C SER A 404 -13.23 51.62 43.66
N SER A 405 -14.34 51.55 44.39
CA SER A 405 -15.05 52.76 44.82
C SER A 405 -14.53 53.07 46.21
N ASP A 406 -13.52 53.94 46.24
CA ASP A 406 -13.04 54.54 47.47
C ASP A 406 -14.09 55.58 47.91
N ASN A 407 -15.10 55.12 48.64
CA ASN A 407 -16.06 56.00 49.32
C ASN A 407 -15.42 56.50 50.62
N SER A 408 -14.45 57.41 50.49
CA SER A 408 -14.07 58.32 51.57
C SER A 408 -14.59 59.71 51.23
N LYS A 409 -15.48 60.21 52.09
CA LYS A 409 -16.07 61.54 52.01
C LYS A 409 -14.97 62.61 52.06
N GLN A 410 -14.86 63.39 51.00
CA GLN A 410 -14.53 64.81 51.11
C GLN A 410 -15.48 65.63 50.24
N VAL A 411 -15.94 66.71 50.84
CA VAL A 411 -17.05 67.57 50.42
C VAL A 411 -16.48 68.78 49.68
N LEU A 412 -17.32 69.36 48.80
CA LEU A 412 -17.20 70.63 48.04
C LEU A 412 -16.39 70.55 46.73
N SER A 413 -16.82 71.07 45.57
CA SER A 413 -18.06 71.70 45.11
C SER A 413 -17.95 71.92 43.59
N ASN A 414 -19.10 71.93 42.90
CA ASN A 414 -19.39 72.48 41.56
C ASN A 414 -18.41 72.24 40.38
N SER A 415 -18.78 71.33 39.48
CA SER A 415 -19.29 71.68 38.14
C SER A 415 -19.45 70.42 37.29
N SER A 416 -20.60 70.32 36.62
CA SER A 416 -20.91 69.32 35.63
C SER A 416 -19.92 69.35 34.46
N ILE A 417 -19.25 68.24 34.19
CA ILE A 417 -18.98 67.68 32.85
C ILE A 417 -18.66 66.18 33.03
N ASN A 418 -19.27 65.37 32.18
CA ASN A 418 -19.09 63.93 32.04
C ASN A 418 -17.62 63.49 32.08
N ASN A 419 -17.21 62.82 33.15
CA ASN A 419 -15.96 62.06 33.19
C ASN A 419 -16.25 60.60 32.81
N ILE A 420 -16.28 60.36 31.49
CA ILE A 420 -15.97 59.06 30.90
C ILE A 420 -14.57 58.71 31.37
N SER A 421 -14.42 57.63 32.15
CA SER A 421 -13.12 57.17 32.60
C SER A 421 -12.28 56.86 31.36
N LEU A 422 -11.13 57.53 31.28
CA LEU A 422 -10.17 57.41 30.20
C LEU A 422 -9.66 55.96 30.15
N MET A 423 -10.32 55.19 29.29
CA MET A 423 -9.86 53.92 28.75
C MET A 423 -8.52 54.18 28.08
N LYS A 424 -7.46 53.98 28.86
CA LYS A 424 -6.08 54.24 28.46
C LYS A 424 -5.64 53.16 27.47
N SER A 425 -6.12 53.22 26.22
CA SER A 425 -5.42 52.74 25.00
C SER A 425 -6.25 52.63 23.70
N GLN A 426 -7.52 53.05 23.59
CA GLN A 426 -8.27 52.76 22.34
C GLN A 426 -8.22 53.84 21.24
N PHE A 427 -7.65 55.03 21.47
CA PHE A 427 -7.41 56.00 20.40
C PHE A 427 -5.96 56.50 20.42
N LYS A 428 -5.14 56.04 19.47
CA LYS A 428 -3.90 56.75 19.13
C LYS A 428 -4.27 58.02 18.37
N PHE A 429 -3.72 59.16 18.78
CA PHE A 429 -3.88 60.46 18.13
C PHE A 429 -3.62 60.36 16.62
N ILE A 430 -4.39 61.09 15.80
CA ILE A 430 -4.24 61.12 14.34
C ILE A 430 -2.79 61.47 14.03
N LYS A 431 -2.08 60.58 13.30
CA LYS A 431 -0.71 60.87 12.84
C LYS A 431 -0.77 62.08 11.90
N THR A 432 -0.37 63.25 12.38
CA THR A 432 -0.36 64.52 11.63
C THR A 432 0.72 64.58 10.55
N LYS A 433 1.65 63.62 10.55
CA LYS A 433 2.67 63.46 9.50
C LYS A 433 2.45 62.14 8.75
N PRO A 434 1.96 62.19 7.49
CA PRO A 434 1.83 61.00 6.68
C PRO A 434 3.21 60.46 6.30
N ASN A 435 3.56 59.27 6.74
CA ASN A 435 4.72 58.53 6.22
C ASN A 435 4.29 57.74 4.97
N LEU A 436 3.72 58.46 3.99
CA LEU A 436 3.18 57.88 2.78
C LEU A 436 4.33 57.63 1.80
N ILE A 437 4.57 56.37 1.51
CA ILE A 437 5.53 55.95 0.48
C ILE A 437 4.71 55.79 -0.79
N SER A 438 5.13 56.44 -1.89
CA SER A 438 4.44 56.34 -3.18
C SER A 438 4.39 54.88 -3.63
N SER A 439 3.21 54.26 -3.60
CA SER A 439 2.96 52.93 -4.16
C SER A 439 2.88 53.01 -5.68
N LYS A 440 3.99 53.35 -6.35
CA LYS A 440 4.11 52.97 -7.77
C LYS A 440 4.23 51.45 -7.78
N PRO A 441 3.36 50.72 -8.51
CA PRO A 441 3.52 49.28 -8.63
C PRO A 441 4.91 49.04 -9.21
N TYR A 442 5.79 48.44 -8.41
CA TYR A 442 7.06 47.96 -8.94
C TYR A 442 6.69 46.90 -9.97
N ASN A 443 6.98 47.17 -11.25
CA ASN A 443 6.70 46.24 -12.34
C ASN A 443 7.59 45.01 -12.16
N PHE A 444 7.12 44.04 -11.38
CA PHE A 444 7.79 42.80 -11.06
C PHE A 444 8.31 42.09 -12.33
N ILE A 445 7.53 42.17 -13.41
CA ILE A 445 7.75 41.49 -14.70
C ILE A 445 8.99 41.98 -15.46
N TYR A 446 9.64 43.08 -15.06
CA TYR A 446 10.90 43.54 -15.66
C TYR A 446 12.01 43.80 -14.63
N SER A 447 11.78 43.39 -13.38
CA SER A 447 12.78 43.54 -12.32
C SER A 447 13.91 42.52 -12.49
N THR A 448 15.12 42.91 -12.09
CA THR A 448 16.28 42.00 -12.05
C THR A 448 16.00 40.74 -11.23
N LEU A 449 15.18 40.88 -10.17
CA LEU A 449 14.75 39.77 -9.32
C LEU A 449 13.92 38.71 -10.08
N PHE A 450 13.08 39.14 -11.03
CA PHE A 450 12.24 38.22 -11.81
C PHE A 450 13.08 37.36 -12.75
N TYR A 451 14.03 37.98 -13.47
CA TYR A 451 14.97 37.23 -14.30
C TYR A 451 15.87 36.30 -13.48
N LEU A 452 16.29 36.73 -12.28
CA LEU A 452 17.04 35.88 -11.36
C LEU A 452 16.23 34.65 -10.91
N LEU A 453 14.93 34.83 -10.61
CA LEU A 453 14.04 33.74 -10.20
C LEU A 453 13.80 32.71 -11.32
N ILE A 454 13.81 33.14 -12.58
CA ILE A 454 13.68 32.26 -13.76
C ILE A 454 14.96 31.47 -14.03
N ILE A 455 16.13 32.08 -13.82
CA ILE A 455 17.43 31.46 -14.15
C ILE A 455 17.87 30.43 -13.11
N ILE A 456 17.53 30.64 -11.82
CA ILE A 456 17.87 29.74 -10.71
C ILE A 456 17.46 28.27 -10.95
N PRO A 457 16.22 27.93 -11.33
CA PRO A 457 15.82 26.53 -11.53
C PRO A 457 16.54 25.88 -12.71
N ILE A 458 16.88 26.64 -13.76
CA ILE A 458 17.64 26.15 -14.92
C ILE A 458 19.06 25.79 -14.49
N ILE A 459 19.71 26.65 -13.71
CA ILE A 459 21.04 26.37 -13.15
C ILE A 459 21.00 25.14 -12.24
N MET A 460 19.98 25.02 -11.39
CA MET A 460 19.82 23.88 -10.48
C MET A 460 19.69 22.55 -11.24
N ILE A 461 18.93 22.53 -12.35
CA ILE A 461 18.80 21.35 -13.23
C ILE A 461 20.15 20.96 -13.84
N VAL A 462 20.92 21.92 -14.35
CA VAL A 462 22.25 21.65 -14.93
C VAL A 462 23.20 21.10 -13.87
N LEU A 463 23.18 21.66 -12.66
CA LEU A 463 24.03 21.24 -11.55
C LEU A 463 23.70 19.81 -11.11
N VAL A 464 22.40 19.47 -11.02
CA VAL A 464 21.91 18.11 -10.75
C VAL A 464 22.39 17.16 -11.86
N VAL A 465 22.21 17.49 -13.14
CA VAL A 465 22.63 16.61 -14.23
C VAL A 465 24.14 16.35 -14.20
N VAL A 466 24.98 17.36 -13.94
CA VAL A 466 26.44 17.17 -13.82
C VAL A 466 26.80 16.30 -12.61
N PHE A 467 26.17 16.52 -11.45
CA PHE A 467 26.44 15.73 -10.24
C PHE A 467 26.01 14.27 -10.36
N PHE A 468 24.84 14.01 -10.97
CA PHE A 468 24.31 12.67 -11.10
C PHE A 468 24.92 11.89 -12.28
N LYS A 469 25.43 12.58 -13.32
CA LYS A 469 26.14 11.93 -14.44
C LYS A 469 27.53 11.42 -14.04
N SER A 470 28.12 11.94 -12.95
CA SER A 470 29.34 11.38 -12.33
C SER A 470 29.09 10.10 -11.51
N LYS A 471 27.84 9.64 -11.39
CA LYS A 471 27.45 8.49 -10.57
C LYS A 471 26.69 7.42 -11.36
N LYS A 472 27.13 7.13 -12.59
CA LYS A 472 26.87 5.82 -13.20
C LYS A 472 27.73 4.79 -12.46
N SER A 473 27.11 4.18 -11.44
CA SER A 473 27.66 3.10 -10.65
C SER A 473 27.90 1.86 -11.51
N SER A 474 29.17 1.54 -11.75
CA SER A 474 29.59 0.18 -12.08
C SER A 474 29.21 -0.77 -10.94
N ASP A 475 28.81 -2.00 -11.29
CA ASP A 475 28.51 -3.12 -10.38
C ASP A 475 29.60 -3.41 -9.31
N SER A 476 30.78 -2.80 -9.44
CA SER A 476 31.86 -2.84 -8.45
C SER A 476 31.46 -2.23 -7.09
N ASP A 477 30.54 -1.26 -7.04
CA ASP A 477 30.20 -0.56 -5.79
C ASP A 477 29.27 -1.37 -4.87
N ILE A 478 28.46 -2.29 -5.40
CA ILE A 478 27.59 -3.15 -4.57
C ILE A 478 28.44 -4.10 -3.73
N LYS A 479 29.49 -4.70 -4.33
CA LYS A 479 30.45 -5.55 -3.62
C LYS A 479 31.25 -4.75 -2.59
N GLY A 480 31.70 -3.53 -2.94
CA GLY A 480 32.40 -2.63 -2.03
C GLY A 480 31.55 -2.19 -0.82
N TYR A 481 30.28 -1.87 -1.03
CA TYR A 481 29.35 -1.51 0.05
C TYR A 481 29.08 -2.70 1.00
N LYS A 482 28.83 -3.89 0.45
CA LYS A 482 28.64 -5.12 1.24
C LYS A 482 29.89 -5.45 2.08
N SER A 483 31.07 -5.33 1.49
CA SER A 483 32.36 -5.54 2.18
C SER A 483 32.59 -4.53 3.31
N ARG A 484 32.38 -3.22 3.08
CA ARG A 484 32.51 -2.17 4.11
C ARG A 484 31.56 -2.37 5.28
N ARG A 485 30.31 -2.76 5.00
CA ARG A 485 29.31 -3.07 6.04
C ARG A 485 29.72 -4.29 6.87
N ALA A 486 30.21 -5.35 6.23
CA ALA A 486 30.68 -6.55 6.91
C ALA A 486 31.91 -6.26 7.81
N ASN A 487 32.86 -5.44 7.35
CA ASN A 487 34.03 -5.03 8.15
C ASN A 487 33.61 -4.18 9.37
N LYS A 488 32.65 -3.26 9.21
CA LYS A 488 32.09 -2.49 10.33
C LYS A 488 31.45 -3.40 11.39
N LEU A 489 30.75 -4.45 10.96
CA LEU A 489 30.16 -5.43 11.87
C LEU A 489 31.22 -6.30 12.54
N ALA A 490 32.26 -6.73 11.84
CA ALA A 490 33.37 -7.49 12.42
C ALA A 490 34.04 -6.71 13.57
N LYS A 491 34.37 -5.42 13.35
CA LYS A 491 34.94 -4.55 14.39
C LYS A 491 34.00 -4.34 15.58
N LYS A 492 32.70 -4.20 15.32
CA LYS A 492 31.68 -4.11 16.37
C LYS A 492 31.67 -5.37 17.23
N TYR A 493 31.60 -6.55 16.61
CA TYR A 493 31.53 -7.82 17.35
C TYR A 493 32.84 -8.15 18.09
N LEU A 494 34.01 -7.74 17.56
CA LEU A 494 35.27 -7.78 18.34
C LEU A 494 35.21 -6.90 19.59
N SER A 495 34.64 -5.69 19.47
CA SER A 495 34.47 -4.81 20.63
C SER A 495 33.46 -5.37 21.65
N ASP A 496 32.42 -6.06 21.18
CA ASP A 496 31.43 -6.73 22.03
C ASP A 496 32.05 -7.96 22.73
N ALA A 497 32.92 -8.71 22.04
CA ALA A 497 33.71 -9.80 22.63
C ALA A 497 34.64 -9.26 23.72
N LYS A 498 35.36 -8.17 23.48
CA LYS A 498 36.23 -7.51 24.48
C LYS A 498 35.46 -7.11 25.75
N ARG A 499 34.22 -6.63 25.59
CA ARG A 499 33.35 -6.27 26.73
C ARG A 499 32.81 -7.47 27.49
N SER A 500 32.77 -8.64 26.85
CA SER A 500 32.13 -9.85 27.36
C SER A 500 33.10 -10.89 27.93
N LEU A 501 34.36 -10.53 28.19
CA LEU A 501 35.39 -11.45 28.72
C LEU A 501 34.98 -12.16 30.03
N GLY A 502 34.10 -11.56 30.82
CA GLY A 502 33.56 -12.15 32.06
C GLY A 502 32.41 -13.15 31.86
N LYS A 503 31.88 -13.30 30.63
CA LYS A 503 30.74 -14.19 30.31
C LYS A 503 31.07 -15.07 29.11
N LYS A 504 31.54 -16.28 29.39
CA LYS A 504 32.01 -17.27 28.39
C LYS A 504 31.09 -17.42 27.17
N GLU A 505 29.82 -17.71 27.39
CA GLU A 505 28.88 -17.98 26.28
C GLU A 505 28.68 -16.76 25.38
N VAL A 506 28.56 -15.58 25.98
CA VAL A 506 28.37 -14.33 25.26
C VAL A 506 29.65 -13.93 24.51
N PHE A 507 30.82 -14.19 25.09
CA PHE A 507 32.12 -13.96 24.48
C PHE A 507 32.30 -14.78 23.19
N TYR A 508 32.17 -16.11 23.25
CA TYR A 508 32.43 -16.96 22.09
C TYR A 508 31.39 -16.75 20.98
N VAL A 509 30.13 -16.44 21.31
CA VAL A 509 29.11 -16.04 20.31
C VAL A 509 29.47 -14.72 19.63
N ALA A 510 30.01 -13.74 20.36
CA ALA A 510 30.47 -12.48 19.78
C ALA A 510 31.74 -12.68 18.93
N LEU A 511 32.67 -13.53 19.38
CA LEU A 511 33.90 -13.85 18.66
C LEU A 511 33.64 -14.58 17.34
N GLU A 512 32.75 -15.58 17.34
CA GLU A 512 32.33 -16.30 16.13
C GLU A 512 31.69 -15.34 15.10
N LYS A 513 30.80 -14.45 15.56
CA LYS A 513 30.20 -13.42 14.71
C LYS A 513 31.23 -12.45 14.14
N ALA A 514 32.28 -12.13 14.90
CA ALA A 514 33.37 -11.29 14.42
C ALA A 514 34.18 -11.99 13.30
N LEU A 515 34.59 -13.24 13.52
CA LEU A 515 35.34 -14.05 12.55
C LEU A 515 34.54 -14.26 11.26
N HIS A 516 33.25 -14.58 11.37
CA HIS A 516 32.37 -14.77 10.23
C HIS A 516 32.20 -13.48 9.40
N ASN A 517 31.95 -12.34 10.05
CA ASN A 517 31.80 -11.07 9.34
C ASN A 517 33.12 -10.57 8.75
N PHE A 518 34.26 -10.92 9.36
CA PHE A 518 35.58 -10.64 8.80
C PHE A 518 35.79 -11.42 7.49
N LEU A 519 35.56 -12.73 7.47
CA LEU A 519 35.65 -13.54 6.25
C LEU A 519 34.67 -13.07 5.17
N LYS A 520 33.43 -12.73 5.56
CA LYS A 520 32.44 -12.16 4.65
C LYS A 520 32.90 -10.83 4.04
N SER A 521 33.63 -10.01 4.80
CA SER A 521 34.14 -8.73 4.31
C SER A 521 35.27 -8.89 3.29
N LYS A 522 36.16 -9.88 3.47
CA LYS A 522 37.37 -10.07 2.65
C LYS A 522 37.16 -11.03 1.48
N LEU A 523 36.35 -12.07 1.67
CA LEU A 523 36.18 -13.15 0.71
C LEU A 523 34.80 -13.16 0.04
N SER A 524 33.88 -12.27 0.46
CA SER A 524 32.51 -12.16 -0.09
C SER A 524 31.73 -13.49 -0.05
N ILE A 525 31.96 -14.29 0.99
CA ILE A 525 31.39 -15.63 1.17
C ILE A 525 29.96 -15.53 1.73
N GLU A 526 29.06 -16.41 1.28
CA GLU A 526 27.71 -16.56 1.83
C GLU A 526 27.67 -17.55 3.00
N THR A 527 26.64 -17.51 3.84
CA THR A 527 26.56 -18.35 5.06
C THR A 527 26.56 -19.85 4.77
N SER A 528 26.18 -20.27 3.57
CA SER A 528 26.20 -21.66 3.09
C SER A 528 27.61 -22.21 2.84
N ASP A 529 28.59 -21.33 2.65
CA ASP A 529 29.96 -21.69 2.24
C ASP A 529 30.93 -21.78 3.43
N TYR A 530 30.40 -21.72 4.66
CA TYR A 530 31.18 -21.69 5.90
C TYR A 530 31.55 -23.11 6.38
N SER A 531 32.40 -23.81 5.63
CA SER A 531 33.03 -25.05 6.10
C SER A 531 34.53 -24.83 6.35
N LYS A 532 35.10 -25.49 7.37
CA LYS A 532 36.52 -25.33 7.75
C LYS A 532 37.47 -25.61 6.58
N GLU A 533 37.19 -26.67 5.82
CA GLU A 533 37.95 -27.04 4.62
C GLU A 533 37.85 -26.00 3.50
N LYS A 534 36.65 -25.43 3.27
CA LYS A 534 36.44 -24.41 2.25
C LYS A 534 37.12 -23.10 2.64
N ILE A 535 37.04 -22.69 3.91
CA ILE A 535 37.75 -21.51 4.45
C ILE A 535 39.26 -21.67 4.29
N GLN A 536 39.81 -22.85 4.63
CA GLN A 536 41.24 -23.14 4.46
C GLN A 536 41.66 -23.02 3.00
N SER A 537 40.90 -23.62 2.07
CA SER A 537 41.19 -23.54 0.63
C SER A 537 41.14 -22.10 0.10
N LEU A 538 40.16 -21.30 0.54
CA LEU A 538 39.98 -19.92 0.10
C LEU A 538 41.08 -19.00 0.62
N LEU A 539 41.53 -19.20 1.86
CA LEU A 539 42.62 -18.43 2.45
C LEU A 539 43.98 -18.78 1.81
N LEU A 540 44.22 -20.06 1.51
CA LEU A 540 45.43 -20.50 0.80
C LEU A 540 45.46 -20.01 -0.65
N ASN A 541 44.32 -20.02 -1.35
CA ASN A 541 44.20 -19.45 -2.70
C ASN A 541 44.51 -17.94 -2.75
N LYS A 542 44.37 -17.23 -1.63
CA LYS A 542 44.73 -15.82 -1.46
C LYS A 542 46.19 -15.59 -1.05
N LYS A 543 47.04 -16.64 -1.03
CA LYS A 543 48.47 -16.60 -0.68
C LYS A 543 48.78 -16.15 0.76
N ILE A 544 47.88 -16.44 1.70
CA ILE A 544 48.07 -16.16 3.13
C ILE A 544 49.04 -17.21 3.72
N LYS A 545 49.88 -16.80 4.68
CA LYS A 545 50.80 -17.71 5.37
C LYS A 545 50.05 -18.87 6.03
N ASN A 546 50.55 -20.09 5.84
CA ASN A 546 49.93 -21.32 6.37
C ASN A 546 49.79 -21.31 7.91
N GLU A 547 50.70 -20.62 8.60
CA GLU A 547 50.66 -20.46 10.06
C GLU A 547 49.43 -19.66 10.53
N SER A 548 49.17 -18.49 9.94
CA SER A 548 48.00 -17.66 10.24
C SER A 548 46.69 -18.37 9.87
N VAL A 549 46.68 -19.18 8.81
CA VAL A 549 45.51 -20.00 8.42
C VAL A 549 45.22 -21.10 9.45
N LYS A 550 46.25 -21.82 9.91
CA LYS A 550 46.10 -22.85 10.96
C LYS A 550 45.61 -22.26 12.28
N LEU A 551 46.18 -21.13 12.70
CA LEU A 551 45.74 -20.41 13.90
C LEU A 551 44.28 -19.93 13.77
N PHE A 552 43.87 -19.46 12.60
CA PHE A 552 42.49 -19.06 12.35
C PHE A 552 41.50 -20.23 12.46
N ILE A 553 41.86 -21.41 11.97
CA ILE A 553 41.04 -22.62 12.09
C ILE A 553 40.93 -23.07 13.55
N ILE A 554 42.04 -23.07 14.29
CA ILE A 554 42.05 -23.39 15.73
C ILE A 554 41.11 -22.47 16.50
N LEU A 555 41.04 -21.18 16.16
CA LEU A 555 40.11 -20.24 16.80
C LEU A 555 38.64 -20.54 16.51
N ILE A 556 38.31 -20.99 15.28
CA ILE A 556 36.96 -21.46 14.94
C ILE A 556 36.63 -22.71 15.77
N GLU A 557 37.58 -23.65 15.88
CA GLU A 557 37.41 -24.86 16.67
C GLU A 557 37.24 -24.57 18.16
N ASN A 558 37.96 -23.60 18.70
CA ASN A 558 37.79 -23.15 20.09
C ASN A 558 36.40 -22.54 20.31
N CYS A 559 35.87 -21.77 19.34
CA CYS A 559 34.51 -21.24 19.40
C CYS A 559 33.44 -22.33 19.35
N GLU A 560 33.61 -23.33 18.46
CA GLU A 560 32.73 -24.50 18.35
C GLU A 560 32.79 -25.34 19.64
N TYR A 561 33.98 -25.64 20.13
CA TYR A 561 34.20 -26.43 21.35
C TYR A 561 33.62 -25.75 22.59
N ALA A 562 33.77 -24.42 22.71
CA ALA A 562 33.22 -23.66 23.83
C ALA A 562 31.69 -23.68 23.90
N ARG A 563 31.00 -24.02 22.79
CA ARG A 563 29.55 -24.18 22.72
C ARG A 563 29.07 -25.53 23.28
N TYR A 564 29.92 -26.55 23.25
CA TYR A 564 29.57 -27.92 23.66
C TYR A 564 30.27 -28.39 24.94
N THR A 565 31.31 -27.68 25.39
CA THR A 565 32.09 -28.07 26.58
C THR A 565 32.31 -26.88 27.53
N PRO A 566 32.19 -27.04 28.86
CA PRO A 566 32.59 -26.01 29.84
C PRO A 566 34.12 -25.84 29.85
N ALA A 567 34.61 -24.67 29.44
CA ALA A 567 36.05 -24.32 29.41
C ALA A 567 36.39 -23.25 30.46
N THR A 568 37.66 -23.20 30.88
CA THR A 568 38.21 -22.32 31.93
C THR A 568 38.49 -20.89 31.45
N ASN A 569 38.41 -19.90 32.35
CA ASN A 569 38.55 -18.47 32.05
C ASN A 569 39.91 -18.05 31.44
N VAL A 570 40.97 -18.85 31.58
CA VAL A 570 42.32 -18.51 31.08
C VAL A 570 42.39 -18.61 29.53
N GLY A 571 41.58 -19.48 28.92
CA GLY A 571 41.52 -19.61 27.46
C GLY A 571 40.89 -18.40 26.76
N ILE A 572 39.92 -17.73 27.40
CA ILE A 572 39.14 -16.63 26.83
C ILE A 572 40.01 -15.42 26.45
N ASN A 573 40.92 -15.02 27.33
CA ASN A 573 41.81 -13.88 27.08
C ASN A 573 42.84 -14.20 25.98
N ASN A 574 43.41 -15.41 25.99
CA ASN A 574 44.35 -15.87 24.99
C ASN A 574 43.68 -16.00 23.60
N ASP A 575 42.46 -16.54 23.54
CA ASP A 575 41.69 -16.65 22.30
C ASP A 575 41.34 -15.26 21.72
N TYR A 576 41.05 -14.27 22.58
CA TYR A 576 40.81 -12.89 22.13
C TYR A 576 42.07 -12.26 21.53
N GLU A 577 43.21 -12.35 22.21
CA GLU A 577 44.48 -11.79 21.70
C GLU A 577 44.93 -12.48 20.40
N ASN A 578 44.82 -13.80 20.35
CA ASN A 578 45.12 -14.57 19.14
C ASN A 578 44.17 -14.19 17.99
N ALA A 579 42.88 -13.98 18.26
CA ALA A 579 41.95 -13.53 17.22
C ALA A 579 42.29 -12.14 16.69
N VAL A 580 42.68 -11.19 17.55
CA VAL A 580 43.12 -9.86 17.11
C VAL A 580 44.39 -9.94 16.27
N ASN A 581 45.37 -10.71 16.70
CA ASN A 581 46.65 -10.88 15.99
C ASN A 581 46.45 -11.55 14.63
N VAL A 582 45.72 -12.66 14.57
CA VAL A 582 45.46 -13.41 13.33
C VAL A 582 44.63 -12.57 12.35
N ILE A 583 43.61 -11.84 12.82
CA ILE A 583 42.83 -10.94 11.96
C ILE A 583 43.73 -9.83 11.39
N ALA A 584 44.62 -9.25 12.20
CA ALA A 584 45.54 -8.20 11.75
C ALA A 584 46.57 -8.72 10.74
N GLU A 585 47.10 -9.93 10.95
CA GLU A 585 48.02 -10.57 10.01
C GLU A 585 47.36 -10.90 8.68
N ILE A 586 46.14 -11.45 8.72
CA ILE A 586 45.36 -11.75 7.51
C ILE A 586 44.97 -10.46 6.79
N ASP A 587 44.58 -9.40 7.51
CA ASP A 587 44.25 -8.09 6.93
C ASP A 587 45.46 -7.41 6.27
N LYS A 588 46.68 -7.66 6.77
CA LYS A 588 47.93 -7.17 6.18
C LYS A 588 48.34 -7.94 4.92
N GLN A 589 47.91 -9.18 4.79
CA GLN A 589 48.28 -10.08 3.68
C GLN A 589 47.27 -10.07 2.51
N ILE A 590 46.05 -9.55 2.72
CA ILE A 590 44.97 -9.42 1.71
C ILE A 590 44.80 -7.96 1.30
#